data_AF-A0AAN9HGL6-F1
#
_entry.id   AF-A0AAN9HGL6-F1
#
_cell.length_a   1.000
_cell.length_b   1.000
_cell.length_c   1.000
_cell.angle_alpha   90.00
_cell.angle_beta   90.00
_cell.angle_gamma   90.00
#
_symmetry.space_group_name_H-M   'P 1'
#
loop_
_entity.id
_entity.type
_entity.pdbx_description
1 polymer ?
#
loop_
_entity_poly.entity_id
_entity_poly.type
_entity_poly.pdbx_seq_one_letter_code
_entity_poly.pdbx_strand_id
1 'polypeptide(L)' 'MSSSCCERGFFSMKRIKSDWRSCLSNEMLNSLLQISVHGPPADHYDSVKAVTKWWSSGSRARRPQYKD' A
#
# COMPACT_ATOMS: atom_id res chain seq x y z
N MET A 1 1.23 4.13 -24.57
CA MET A 1 1.71 3.80 -23.21
C MET A 1 3.20 4.15 -23.15
N SER A 2 3.62 5.00 -22.21
CA SER A 2 4.99 5.53 -22.13
C SER A 2 5.93 4.53 -21.47
N SER A 3 7.13 4.33 -22.04
CA SER A 3 8.20 3.48 -21.49
C SER A 3 8.57 3.83 -20.05
N SER A 4 8.48 5.12 -19.67
CA SER A 4 8.84 5.57 -18.32
C SER A 4 7.96 4.99 -17.20
N CYS A 5 6.68 4.68 -17.50
CA CYS A 5 5.80 4.03 -16.54
C CYS A 5 6.23 2.59 -16.28
N CYS A 6 6.62 1.87 -17.35
CA CYS A 6 7.11 0.51 -17.25
C CYS A 6 8.45 0.47 -16.50
N GLU A 7 9.37 1.39 -16.78
CA GLU A 7 10.68 1.49 -16.13
C GLU A 7 10.56 1.72 -14.62
N ARG A 8 9.66 2.61 -14.19
CA ARG A 8 9.37 2.82 -12.76
C ARG A 8 8.83 1.55 -12.09
N GLY A 9 7.97 0.80 -12.78
CA GLY A 9 7.44 -0.46 -12.30
C GLY A 9 8.54 -1.51 -12.08
N PHE A 10 9.43 -1.69 -13.07
CA PHE A 10 10.53 -2.65 -12.97
C PHE A 10 11.53 -2.29 -11.89
N PHE A 11 11.91 -1.01 -11.76
CA PHE A 11 12.81 -0.56 -10.70
C PHE A 11 12.22 -0.77 -9.31
N SER A 12 10.94 -0.40 -9.13
CA SER A 12 10.21 -0.59 -7.88
C SER A 12 10.11 -2.07 -7.51
N MET A 13 9.78 -2.93 -8.47
CA MET A 13 9.69 -4.39 -8.25
C MET A 13 11.04 -5.01 -7.90
N LYS A 14 12.13 -4.54 -8.52
CA LYS A 14 13.49 -4.96 -8.17
C LYS A 14 13.81 -4.59 -6.73
N ARG A 15 13.52 -3.35 -6.33
CA ARG A 15 13.71 -2.88 -4.95
C ARG A 15 12.89 -3.68 -3.95
N ILE A 16 11.58 -3.85 -4.18
CA ILE A 16 10.67 -4.59 -3.28
C ILE A 16 11.14 -6.04 -3.06
N LYS A 17 11.59 -6.72 -4.12
CA LYS A 17 12.09 -8.10 -4.02
C LYS A 17 13.49 -8.21 -3.40
N SER A 18 14.29 -7.15 -3.45
CA SER A 18 15.68 -7.14 -2.93
C SER A 18 15.81 -6.60 -1.51
N ASP A 19 14.88 -5.73 -1.09
CA ASP A 19 14.96 -5.00 0.19
C ASP A 19 14.81 -5.96 1.38
N TRP A 20 13.99 -7.02 1.25
CA TRP A 20 13.88 -8.11 2.23
C TRP A 20 13.49 -9.45 1.57
N ARG A 21 14.13 -10.57 1.93
CA ARG A 21 13.73 -11.95 1.53
C ARG A 21 12.46 -12.41 2.25
N SER A 22 11.43 -11.59 2.21
CA SER A 22 10.16 -11.85 2.86
C SER A 22 9.33 -12.77 1.98
N CYS A 23 8.67 -13.76 2.57
CA CYS A 23 7.61 -14.56 1.94
C CYS A 23 6.38 -13.69 1.66
N LEU A 24 6.55 -12.66 0.83
CA LEU A 24 5.46 -11.78 0.41
C LEU A 24 4.56 -12.55 -0.53
N SER A 25 3.27 -12.58 -0.23
CA SER A 25 2.29 -13.09 -1.18
C SER A 25 2.25 -12.19 -2.42
N ASN A 26 1.76 -12.73 -3.55
CA ASN A 26 1.57 -11.94 -4.76
C ASN A 26 0.67 -10.71 -4.52
N GLU A 27 -0.30 -10.81 -3.62
CA GLU A 27 -1.18 -9.70 -3.24
C GLU A 27 -0.41 -8.58 -2.53
N MET A 28 0.48 -8.94 -1.60
CA MET A 28 1.34 -7.97 -0.92
C MET A 28 2.31 -7.31 -1.91
N LEU A 29 2.91 -8.09 -2.81
CA LEU A 29 3.80 -7.56 -3.86
C LEU A 29 3.08 -6.57 -4.77
N ASN A 30 1.87 -6.91 -5.23
CA ASN A 30 1.07 -6.02 -6.06
C ASN A 30 0.70 -4.74 -5.32
N SER A 31 0.29 -4.85 -4.06
CA SER A 31 -0.05 -3.68 -3.23
C SER A 31 1.15 -2.75 -3.05
N LEU A 32 2.33 -3.31 -2.73
CA LEU A 32 3.56 -2.54 -2.58
C LEU A 32 4.02 -1.89 -3.90
N LEU A 33 3.85 -2.58 -5.03
CA LEU A 33 4.15 -2.04 -6.35
C LEU A 33 3.23 -0.85 -6.69
N GLN A 34 1.93 -0.99 -6.44
CA GLN A 34 0.96 0.08 -6.64
C GLN A 34 1.30 1.31 -5.79
N ILE A 35 1.62 1.12 -4.51
CA ILE A 35 2.07 2.21 -3.63
C ILE A 35 3.37 2.84 -4.14
N SER A 36 4.33 2.03 -4.61
CA SER A 36 5.62 2.55 -5.07
C SER A 36 5.54 3.32 -6.39
N VAL A 37 4.62 2.94 -7.29
CA VAL A 37 4.48 3.56 -8.61
C VAL A 37 3.53 4.75 -8.60
N HIS A 38 2.45 4.68 -7.81
CA HIS A 38 1.38 5.68 -7.82
C HIS A 38 1.26 6.48 -6.51
N GLY A 39 1.87 6.00 -5.43
CA GLY A 39 1.85 6.70 -4.15
C GLY A 39 2.68 7.98 -4.18
N PRO A 40 2.37 8.93 -3.28
CA PRO A 40 3.19 10.12 -3.13
C PRO A 40 4.58 9.74 -2.59
N PRO A 41 5.61 10.56 -2.87
CA PRO A 41 6.87 10.53 -2.15
C PRO A 41 6.68 10.59 -0.63
N ALA A 42 7.63 10.02 0.13
CA ALA A 42 7.48 9.86 1.59
C ALA A 42 7.36 11.20 2.34
N ASP A 43 8.01 12.25 1.85
CA ASP A 43 7.94 13.63 2.35
C ASP A 43 6.58 14.30 2.08
N HIS A 44 5.86 13.84 1.06
CA HIS A 44 4.52 14.31 0.70
C HIS A 44 3.40 13.38 1.19
N TYR A 45 3.75 12.35 1.95
CA TYR A 45 2.76 11.41 2.47
C TYR A 45 2.05 11.99 3.69
N ASP A 46 0.74 12.21 3.56
CA ASP A 46 -0.13 12.66 4.65
C ASP A 46 -0.62 11.45 5.47
N SER A 47 0.12 11.14 6.53
CA SER A 47 -0.21 10.05 7.45
C SER A 47 -1.50 10.29 8.22
N VAL A 48 -1.81 11.55 8.55
CA VAL A 48 -3.04 11.91 9.28
C VAL A 48 -4.26 11.59 8.44
N LYS A 49 -4.25 12.01 7.17
CA LYS A 49 -5.35 11.70 6.24
C LYS A 49 -5.54 10.20 6.03
N ALA A 50 -4.46 9.43 5.96
CA ALA A 50 -4.54 7.98 5.84
C ALA A 50 -5.18 7.34 7.08
N VAL A 51 -4.76 7.75 8.29
CA VAL A 51 -5.32 7.26 9.56
C VAL A 51 -6.78 7.68 9.71
N THR A 52 -7.13 8.93 9.41
CA THR A 52 -8.52 9.41 9.44
C THR A 52 -9.39 8.63 8.47
N LYS A 53 -8.89 8.35 7.25
CA LYS A 53 -9.62 7.53 6.28
C LYS A 53 -9.85 6.13 6.83
N TRP A 54 -8.82 5.45 7.32
CA TRP A 54 -8.94 4.12 7.92
C TRP A 54 -9.95 4.09 9.07
N TRP A 55 -9.87 5.07 9.97
CA TRP A 55 -10.77 5.21 11.11
C TRP A 55 -12.24 5.39 10.70
N SER A 56 -12.48 6.17 9.64
CA SER A 56 -13.82 6.49 9.14
C SER A 56 -14.37 5.45 8.16
N SER A 57 -13.52 4.72 7.44
CA SER A 57 -13.93 3.73 6.43
C SER A 57 -14.10 2.32 6.99
N GLY A 58 -13.61 2.05 8.20
CA GLY A 58 -13.83 0.77 8.85
C GLY A 58 -15.30 0.60 9.22
N SER A 59 -15.99 -0.37 8.60
CA SER A 59 -17.13 -0.98 9.27
C SER A 59 -16.57 -1.63 10.52
N ARG A 60 -16.66 -0.92 11.66
CA ARG A 60 -16.24 -1.49 12.95
C ARG A 60 -17.03 -2.78 13.04
N ALA A 61 -16.35 -3.92 12.97
CA ALA A 61 -16.98 -5.18 13.28
C ALA A 61 -17.59 -4.98 14.66
N ARG A 62 -18.91 -4.78 14.73
CA ARG A 62 -19.61 -4.74 16.01
C ARG A 62 -19.21 -6.05 16.65
N ARG A 63 -18.61 -5.98 17.83
CA ARG A 63 -18.27 -7.18 18.60
C ARG A 63 -19.54 -8.04 18.54
N PRO A 64 -19.51 -9.30 18.07
CA PRO A 64 -20.73 -10.06 17.76
C PRO A 64 -21.75 -10.18 18.91
N GLN A 65 -21.40 -9.69 20.10
CA GLN A 65 -22.18 -9.72 21.33
C GLN A 65 -22.31 -8.35 22.02
N TYR A 66 -22.06 -7.23 21.34
CA TYR A 66 -22.32 -5.91 21.93
C TYR A 66 -23.84 -5.67 21.93
N LYS A 67 -24.48 -5.83 23.09
CA LYS A 67 -25.87 -5.45 23.33
C LYS A 67 -25.91 -4.01 23.83
N ASP A 68 -26.84 -3.22 23.29
CA ASP A 68 -27.16 -1.85 23.74
C ASP A 68 -27.60 -1.82 25.21
#